data_AF-A0A9E6MGC3-F1
#
_entry.id   AF-A0A9E6MGC3-F1
#
_cell.length_a   1.000
_cell.length_b   1.000
_cell.length_c   1.000
_cell.angle_alpha   90.00
_cell.angle_beta   90.00
_cell.angle_gamma   90.00
#
_symmetry.space_group_name_H-M   'P 1'
#
loop_
_entity.id
_entity.type
_entity.pdbx_description
1 polymer ?
#
loop_
_entity_poly.entity_id
_entity_poly.type
_entity_poly.pdbx_seq_one_letter_code
_entity_poly.pdbx_strand_id
1 'polypeptide(L)'
;MNDEPVNYDKPVAYDADGQPLYAHPVADEETDVTSQPVVPPTIVHLTRPLEPLKQEISPELQEKHDKSVRRYPQLDLSEHEFVILSVRRNMIGMLAPVIMSVIFISLVVAGAILYPQVSSSMRLPTSIDYNIILLIGVLLCVGIATGLYILYWVYVNNLFFLTNESIIEKTQLSLFSSNVKSVGLGDVVEVSYRQTGIIQEIFNYGVVQVGTKDDEVPYIFSYVHAPKEAASSLKDAVEAFKNGRPVGK
;
A
#
# COMPACT_ATOMS: atom_id res chain seq x y z
N MET A 1 42.97 -60.85 -36.39
CA MET A 1 41.52 -60.75 -36.13
C MET A 1 40.99 -59.65 -37.02
N ASN A 2 40.24 -60.02 -38.05
CA ASN A 2 39.52 -59.05 -38.89
C ASN A 2 38.05 -59.17 -38.48
N ASP A 3 37.60 -58.25 -37.63
CA ASP A 3 36.16 -58.09 -37.35
C ASP A 3 35.57 -57.25 -38.49
N GLU A 4 34.87 -57.93 -39.41
CA GLU A 4 33.94 -57.24 -40.29
C GLU A 4 32.78 -56.67 -39.45
N PRO A 5 32.32 -55.44 -39.72
CA PRO A 5 31.16 -54.89 -39.00
C PRO A 5 29.94 -55.78 -39.25
N VAL A 6 29.28 -56.19 -38.18
CA VAL A 6 28.10 -57.06 -38.24
C VAL A 6 27.00 -56.34 -39.01
N ASN A 7 26.66 -56.86 -40.18
CA ASN A 7 25.64 -56.30 -41.04
C ASN A 7 24.25 -56.81 -40.62
N TYR A 8 23.42 -55.91 -40.09
CA TYR A 8 22.10 -56.19 -39.53
C TYR A 8 20.97 -56.23 -40.57
N ASP A 9 21.25 -55.97 -41.85
CA ASP A 9 20.25 -56.00 -42.94
C ASP A 9 20.01 -57.41 -43.52
N LYS A 10 20.55 -58.47 -42.89
CA LYS A 10 20.29 -59.85 -43.32
C LYS A 10 19.02 -60.39 -42.67
N PRO A 11 18.11 -61.03 -43.44
CA PRO A 11 16.88 -61.58 -42.91
C PRO A 11 17.17 -62.72 -41.93
N VAL A 12 16.52 -62.67 -40.77
CA VAL A 12 16.67 -63.67 -39.69
C VAL A 12 15.73 -64.83 -39.95
N ALA A 13 16.20 -66.06 -39.71
CA ALA A 13 15.37 -67.26 -39.80
C ALA A 13 14.54 -67.42 -38.51
N TYR A 14 13.23 -67.62 -38.68
CA TYR A 14 12.27 -67.83 -37.60
C TYR A 14 11.83 -69.30 -37.56
N ASP A 15 11.58 -69.83 -36.37
CA ASP A 15 10.97 -71.15 -36.21
C ASP A 15 9.47 -71.15 -36.58
N ALA A 16 8.83 -72.33 -36.51
CA ALA A 16 7.44 -72.50 -36.91
C ALA A 16 6.44 -71.68 -36.07
N ASP A 17 6.86 -71.23 -34.89
CA ASP A 17 6.08 -70.38 -33.98
C ASP A 17 6.47 -68.89 -34.11
N GLY A 18 7.36 -68.56 -35.04
CA GLY A 18 7.70 -67.20 -35.43
C GLY A 18 8.76 -66.52 -34.58
N GLN A 19 9.55 -67.26 -33.80
CA GLN A 19 10.66 -66.69 -33.01
C GLN A 19 12.02 -66.88 -33.70
N PRO A 20 12.92 -65.87 -33.63
CA PRO A 20 14.20 -65.92 -34.30
C PRO A 20 15.15 -66.90 -33.61
N LEU A 21 15.83 -67.73 -34.40
CA LEU A 21 16.64 -68.85 -33.89
C LEU A 21 17.94 -68.44 -33.16
N TYR A 22 18.39 -67.18 -33.27
CA TYR A 22 19.51 -66.65 -32.48
C TYR A 22 19.29 -65.17 -32.13
N ALA A 23 19.74 -64.75 -30.94
CA ALA A 23 19.63 -63.37 -30.43
C ALA A 23 21.01 -62.69 -30.33
N HIS A 24 21.11 -61.44 -30.78
CA HIS A 24 22.32 -60.61 -30.62
C HIS A 24 22.29 -59.85 -29.29
N PRO A 25 23.44 -59.64 -28.62
CA PRO A 25 23.49 -58.89 -27.36
C PRO A 25 23.42 -57.37 -27.62
N VAL A 26 22.67 -56.67 -26.77
CA VAL A 26 22.45 -55.22 -26.84
C VAL A 26 23.66 -54.49 -26.28
N ALA A 27 24.27 -53.59 -27.05
CA ALA A 27 25.37 -52.74 -26.60
C ALA A 27 24.81 -51.50 -25.89
N ASP A 28 25.17 -51.33 -24.61
CA ASP A 28 24.95 -50.09 -23.86
C ASP A 28 26.13 -49.14 -24.12
N GLU A 29 25.93 -48.12 -24.94
CA GLU A 29 26.26 -46.73 -24.60
C GLU A 29 25.79 -45.74 -25.68
N GLU A 30 25.17 -44.67 -25.17
CA GLU A 30 24.93 -43.35 -25.74
C GLU A 30 23.93 -43.16 -26.90
N THR A 31 22.89 -42.42 -26.51
CA THR A 31 21.96 -41.58 -27.28
C THR A 31 20.69 -42.21 -27.87
N ASP A 32 19.59 -41.63 -27.35
CA ASP A 32 18.34 -41.31 -28.03
C ASP A 32 17.19 -42.33 -27.94
N VAL A 33 16.56 -42.34 -26.76
CA VAL A 33 15.41 -43.16 -26.40
C VAL A 33 14.14 -42.63 -27.06
N THR A 34 13.88 -43.07 -28.28
CA THR A 34 12.53 -43.21 -28.86
C THR A 34 12.35 -44.73 -29.03
N SER A 35 11.39 -45.46 -28.50
CA SER A 35 9.94 -45.27 -28.60
C SER A 35 9.25 -46.40 -27.82
N GLN A 36 8.61 -46.08 -26.69
CA GLN A 36 7.38 -46.78 -26.27
C GLN A 36 6.25 -46.26 -27.16
N PRO A 37 5.20 -47.02 -27.50
CA PRO A 37 3.97 -46.43 -28.01
C PRO A 37 3.27 -45.73 -26.83
N VAL A 38 3.82 -44.58 -26.45
CA VAL A 38 3.21 -43.63 -25.52
C VAL A 38 1.97 -43.13 -26.24
N VAL A 39 0.79 -43.56 -25.79
CA VAL A 39 -0.45 -42.86 -26.13
C VAL A 39 -0.19 -41.40 -25.72
N PRO A 40 -0.04 -40.46 -26.66
CA PRO A 40 0.34 -39.11 -26.30
C PRO A 40 -0.74 -38.61 -25.34
N PRO A 41 -0.38 -38.07 -24.16
CA PRO A 41 -1.38 -37.37 -23.37
C PRO A 41 -2.03 -36.38 -24.31
N THR A 42 -3.35 -36.40 -24.40
CA THR A 42 -4.07 -35.40 -25.19
C THR A 42 -3.84 -34.07 -24.48
N ILE A 43 -2.78 -33.37 -24.87
CA ILE A 43 -2.43 -32.05 -24.36
C ILE A 43 -3.44 -31.12 -25.00
N VAL A 44 -4.51 -30.83 -24.27
CA VAL A 44 -5.40 -29.73 -24.61
C VAL A 44 -4.59 -28.46 -24.40
N HIS A 45 -3.95 -27.97 -25.47
CA HIS A 45 -3.43 -26.62 -25.52
C HIS A 45 -4.63 -25.69 -25.41
N LEU A 46 -5.01 -25.34 -24.18
CA LEU A 46 -5.81 -24.15 -23.92
C LEU A 46 -4.94 -23.00 -24.40
N THR A 47 -5.15 -22.54 -25.62
CA THR A 47 -4.63 -21.26 -26.08
C THR A 47 -5.26 -20.23 -25.17
N ARG A 48 -4.55 -19.88 -24.09
CA ARG A 48 -4.88 -18.72 -23.28
C ARG A 48 -4.94 -17.56 -24.28
N PRO A 49 -6.09 -16.90 -24.47
CA PRO A 49 -6.14 -15.75 -25.35
C PRO A 49 -5.04 -14.78 -24.90
N LEU A 50 -4.18 -14.40 -25.85
CA LEU A 50 -3.01 -13.53 -25.62
C LEU A 50 -3.42 -12.15 -25.08
N GLU A 51 -4.69 -11.80 -25.26
CA GLU A 51 -5.29 -10.59 -24.72
C GLU A 51 -6.29 -10.99 -23.63
N PRO A 52 -6.14 -10.47 -22.40
CA PRO A 52 -7.19 -10.60 -21.40
C PRO A 52 -8.49 -10.07 -21.99
N LEU A 53 -9.58 -10.81 -21.83
CA LEU A 53 -10.92 -10.38 -22.25
C LEU A 53 -11.16 -8.98 -21.69
N LYS A 54 -11.11 -7.96 -22.56
CA LYS A 54 -11.42 -6.58 -22.22
C LYS A 54 -12.88 -6.59 -21.79
N GLN A 55 -13.13 -6.56 -20.47
CA GLN A 55 -14.49 -6.55 -19.93
C GLN A 55 -15.28 -5.46 -20.66
N GLU A 56 -16.44 -5.82 -21.20
CA GLU A 56 -17.31 -4.87 -21.91
C GLU A 56 -17.66 -3.73 -20.95
N ILE A 57 -17.17 -2.55 -21.30
CA ILE A 57 -17.16 -1.38 -20.45
C ILE A 57 -18.60 -0.86 -20.38
N SER A 58 -19.17 -0.80 -19.18
CA SER A 58 -20.36 0.03 -18.98
C SER A 58 -19.93 1.49 -19.10
N PRO A 59 -20.56 2.30 -19.98
CA PRO A 59 -20.20 3.71 -20.17
C PRO A 59 -20.29 4.51 -18.85
N GLU A 60 -21.14 4.09 -17.92
CA GLU A 60 -21.26 4.70 -16.58
C GLU A 60 -19.98 4.52 -15.74
N LEU A 61 -19.30 3.38 -15.87
CA LEU A 61 -18.13 3.05 -15.07
C LEU A 61 -16.90 3.84 -15.55
N GLN A 62 -16.79 4.02 -16.87
CA GLN A 62 -15.77 4.87 -17.47
C GLN A 62 -15.94 6.35 -17.05
N GLU A 63 -17.18 6.84 -16.97
CA GLU A 63 -17.45 8.18 -16.47
C GLU A 63 -17.04 8.34 -14.99
N LYS A 64 -17.29 7.33 -14.14
CA LYS A 64 -16.85 7.33 -12.73
C LYS A 64 -15.32 7.32 -12.60
N HIS A 65 -14.63 6.56 -13.44
CA HIS A 65 -13.16 6.53 -13.52
C HIS A 65 -12.62 7.91 -13.93
N ASP A 66 -13.10 8.49 -15.04
CA ASP A 66 -12.65 9.79 -15.53
C ASP A 66 -12.86 10.91 -14.50
N LYS A 67 -13.98 10.89 -13.79
CA LYS A 67 -14.26 11.84 -12.68
C LYS A 67 -13.25 11.67 -11.53
N SER A 68 -12.89 10.43 -11.21
CA SER A 68 -11.93 10.13 -10.14
C SER A 68 -10.53 10.61 -10.51
N VAL A 69 -10.06 10.31 -11.72
CA VAL A 69 -8.75 10.77 -12.25
C VAL A 69 -8.66 12.29 -12.25
N ARG A 70 -9.72 12.99 -12.70
CA ARG A 70 -9.76 14.47 -12.69
C ARG A 70 -9.73 15.06 -11.27
N ARG A 71 -10.37 14.39 -10.31
CA ARG A 71 -10.46 14.87 -8.92
C ARG A 71 -9.20 14.57 -8.12
N TYR A 72 -8.51 13.49 -8.45
CA TYR A 72 -7.35 12.97 -7.72
C TYR A 72 -6.19 12.66 -8.68
N PRO A 73 -5.63 13.66 -9.37
CA PRO A 73 -4.56 13.46 -10.37
C PRO A 73 -3.27 12.87 -9.78
N GLN A 74 -3.11 12.94 -8.45
CA GLN A 74 -1.98 12.38 -7.72
C GLN A 74 -2.10 10.88 -7.43
N LEU A 75 -3.23 10.24 -7.75
CA LEU A 75 -3.41 8.81 -7.62
C LEU A 75 -3.13 8.14 -8.97
N ASP A 76 -2.39 7.04 -8.92
CA ASP A 76 -2.23 6.13 -10.04
C ASP A 76 -3.36 5.09 -9.97
N LEU A 77 -4.43 5.33 -10.72
CA LEU A 77 -5.62 4.47 -10.74
C LEU A 77 -5.52 3.52 -11.95
N SER A 78 -5.80 2.23 -11.74
CA SER A 78 -5.88 1.27 -12.83
C SER A 78 -7.03 1.62 -13.80
N GLU A 79 -6.99 1.09 -15.02
CA GLU A 79 -8.13 1.23 -15.92
C GLU A 79 -9.38 0.66 -15.23
N HIS A 80 -10.47 1.43 -15.16
CA HIS A 80 -11.75 1.06 -14.51
C HIS A 80 -11.76 1.17 -12.97
N GLU A 81 -10.70 1.67 -12.36
CA GLU A 81 -10.67 1.95 -10.92
C GLU A 81 -11.20 3.35 -10.62
N PHE A 82 -12.12 3.47 -9.68
CA PHE A 82 -12.70 4.75 -9.27
C PHE A 82 -12.77 4.85 -7.74
N VAL A 83 -12.65 6.08 -7.24
CA VAL A 83 -12.64 6.34 -5.80
C VAL A 83 -14.08 6.32 -5.28
N ILE A 84 -14.35 5.43 -4.32
CA ILE A 84 -15.64 5.31 -3.65
C ILE A 84 -15.69 6.24 -2.45
N LEU A 85 -14.64 6.23 -1.62
CA LEU A 85 -14.56 7.02 -0.40
C LEU A 85 -13.17 7.63 -0.27
N SER A 86 -13.14 8.91 0.12
CA SER A 86 -11.90 9.59 0.52
C SER A 86 -12.01 9.99 1.99
N VAL A 87 -11.11 9.48 2.83
CA VAL A 87 -11.07 9.78 4.25
C VAL A 87 -9.86 10.67 4.53
N ARG A 88 -10.08 11.75 5.28
CA ARG A 88 -9.03 12.68 5.72
C ARG A 88 -8.80 12.54 7.22
N ARG A 89 -7.58 12.86 7.67
CA ARG A 89 -7.29 12.95 9.11
C ARG A 89 -8.08 14.07 9.76
N ASN A 90 -8.64 13.80 10.93
CA ASN A 90 -9.39 14.75 11.73
C ASN A 90 -8.45 15.77 12.37
N MET A 91 -8.74 17.06 12.26
CA MET A 91 -7.95 18.16 12.80
C MET A 91 -7.68 18.07 14.31
N ILE A 92 -8.47 17.32 15.06
CA ILE A 92 -8.27 17.13 16.51
C ILE A 92 -6.88 16.57 16.85
N GLY A 93 -6.25 15.80 15.96
CA GLY A 93 -4.88 15.33 16.17
C GLY A 93 -3.83 16.45 16.21
N MET A 94 -4.17 17.65 15.70
CA MET A 94 -3.34 18.85 15.80
C MET A 94 -3.57 19.67 17.07
N LEU A 95 -4.56 19.32 17.90
CA LEU A 95 -4.89 20.10 19.10
C LEU A 95 -3.71 20.15 20.10
N ALA A 96 -3.12 18.99 20.38
CA ALA A 96 -1.98 18.89 21.29
C ALA A 96 -0.76 19.74 20.84
N PRO A 97 -0.24 19.61 19.59
CA PRO A 97 0.88 20.44 19.16
C PRO A 97 0.52 21.93 19.11
N VAL A 98 -0.72 22.30 18.74
CA VAL A 98 -1.16 23.71 18.77
C VAL A 98 -1.13 24.28 20.18
N ILE A 99 -1.70 23.58 21.17
CA ILE A 99 -1.70 24.02 22.56
C ILE A 99 -0.26 24.16 23.08
N MET A 100 0.60 23.19 22.79
CA MET A 100 2.01 23.25 23.18
C MET A 100 2.71 24.46 22.55
N SER A 101 2.53 24.72 21.26
CA SER A 101 3.09 25.90 20.60
C SER A 101 2.59 27.21 21.20
N VAL A 102 1.29 27.30 21.53
CA VAL A 102 0.72 28.49 22.19
C VAL A 102 1.33 28.72 23.57
N ILE A 103 1.51 27.66 24.37
CA ILE A 103 2.15 27.74 25.69
C ILE A 103 3.60 28.21 25.54
N PHE A 104 4.37 27.62 24.62
CA PHE A 104 5.76 28.00 24.38
C PHE A 104 5.89 29.46 23.90
N ILE A 105 5.06 29.90 22.95
CA ILE A 105 5.03 31.29 22.49
C ILE A 105 4.70 32.22 23.66
N SER A 106 3.70 31.86 24.47
CA SER A 106 3.31 32.65 25.64
C SER A 106 4.44 32.78 26.65
N LEU A 107 5.20 31.71 26.88
CA LEU A 107 6.37 31.71 27.77
C LEU A 107 7.49 32.59 27.23
N VAL A 108 7.79 32.52 25.92
CA VAL A 108 8.80 33.37 25.27
C VAL A 108 8.41 34.84 25.38
N VAL A 109 7.15 35.17 25.09
CA VAL A 109 6.64 36.55 25.17
C VAL A 109 6.66 37.05 26.61
N ALA A 110 6.18 36.25 27.58
CA ALA A 110 6.22 36.60 28.99
C ALA A 110 7.67 36.81 29.46
N GLY A 111 8.59 35.92 29.08
CA GLY A 111 10.01 36.05 29.40
C GLY A 111 10.63 37.34 28.84
N ALA A 112 10.30 37.70 27.60
CA ALA A 112 10.79 38.94 26.98
C ALA A 112 10.23 40.19 27.66
N ILE A 113 8.95 40.19 28.06
CA ILE A 113 8.31 41.33 28.76
C ILE A 113 8.86 41.48 30.19
N LEU A 114 9.03 40.36 30.91
CA LEU A 114 9.46 40.35 32.31
C LEU A 114 10.98 40.52 32.48
N TYR A 115 11.76 40.38 31.40
CA TYR A 115 13.23 40.45 31.44
C TYR A 115 13.80 41.69 32.19
N PRO A 116 13.33 42.93 31.97
CA PRO A 116 13.87 44.11 32.65
C PRO A 116 13.66 44.05 34.17
N GLN A 117 12.52 43.52 34.62
CA GLN A 117 12.17 43.38 36.03
C GLN A 117 13.02 42.29 36.69
N VAL A 118 13.12 41.12 36.04
CA VAL A 118 13.92 39.99 36.54
C VAL A 118 15.40 40.33 36.62
N SER A 119 15.96 40.94 35.58
CA SER A 119 17.38 41.34 35.54
C SER A 119 17.74 42.31 36.67
N SER A 120 16.84 43.27 36.95
CA SER A 120 17.00 44.27 38.00
C SER A 120 16.88 43.67 39.41
N SER A 121 15.89 42.80 39.65
CA SER A 121 15.68 42.12 40.94
C SER A 121 16.80 41.11 41.26
N MET A 122 17.31 40.41 40.26
CA MET A 122 18.36 39.39 40.44
C MET A 122 19.79 39.96 40.34
N ARG A 123 19.96 41.28 40.14
CA ARG A 123 21.26 41.94 39.93
C ARG A 123 22.10 41.25 38.85
N LEU A 124 21.43 40.79 37.79
CA LEU A 124 22.14 40.18 36.66
C LEU A 124 22.94 41.26 35.93
N PRO A 125 24.15 40.96 35.43
CA PRO A 125 24.87 41.87 34.56
C PRO A 125 23.99 42.13 33.32
N THR A 126 23.45 43.33 33.19
CA THR A 126 22.68 43.77 32.02
C THR A 126 23.64 44.16 30.89
N SER A 127 24.50 43.21 30.48
CA SER A 127 25.40 43.38 29.35
C SER A 127 24.71 43.17 28.00
N ILE A 128 23.48 42.65 28.02
CA ILE A 128 22.68 42.37 26.83
C ILE A 128 21.61 43.45 26.68
N ASP A 129 21.61 44.12 25.53
CA ASP A 129 20.59 45.12 25.20
C ASP A 129 19.20 44.48 25.12
N TYR A 130 18.20 45.16 25.70
CA TYR A 130 16.81 44.73 25.65
C TYR A 130 16.31 44.50 24.21
N ASN A 131 16.76 45.31 23.25
CA ASN A 131 16.42 45.17 21.84
C ASN A 131 16.90 43.83 21.24
N ILE A 132 18.06 43.33 21.67
CA ILE A 132 18.59 42.03 21.23
C ILE A 132 17.71 40.91 21.77
N ILE A 133 17.26 41.02 23.02
CA ILE A 133 16.38 40.02 23.66
C ILE A 133 15.01 39.99 22.99
N LEU A 134 14.45 41.16 22.66
CA LEU A 134 13.21 41.26 21.90
C LEU A 134 13.37 40.61 20.52
N LEU A 135 14.45 40.91 19.80
CA LEU A 135 14.75 40.31 18.50
C LEU A 135 14.83 38.78 18.59
N ILE A 136 15.55 38.24 19.57
CA ILE A 136 15.65 36.80 19.81
C ILE A 136 14.28 36.21 20.13
N GLY A 137 13.49 36.86 20.99
CA GLY A 137 12.13 36.43 21.33
C GLY A 137 11.23 36.34 20.09
N VAL A 138 11.25 37.36 19.24
CA VAL A 138 10.49 37.38 17.98
C VAL A 138 10.96 36.26 17.04
N LEU A 139 12.27 36.07 16.88
CA LEU A 139 12.82 35.00 16.05
C LEU A 139 12.40 33.61 16.56
N LEU A 140 12.38 33.39 17.87
CA LEU A 140 11.88 32.15 18.47
C LEU A 140 10.39 31.95 18.21
N CYS A 141 9.57 32.98 18.38
CA CYS A 141 8.14 32.92 18.07
C CYS A 141 7.89 32.58 16.59
N VAL A 142 8.62 33.21 15.66
CA VAL A 142 8.55 32.92 14.23
C VAL A 142 8.99 31.49 13.93
N GLY A 143 10.07 31.01 14.57
CA GLY A 143 10.54 29.64 14.44
C GLY A 143 9.49 28.62 14.89
N ILE A 144 8.88 28.83 16.05
CA ILE A 144 7.81 27.96 16.57
C ILE A 144 6.58 27.98 15.65
N ALA A 145 6.15 29.15 15.19
CA ALA A 145 5.02 29.29 14.28
C ALA A 145 5.28 28.59 12.93
N THR A 146 6.50 28.72 12.40
CA THR A 146 6.92 28.05 11.16
C THR A 146 6.95 26.53 11.34
N GLY A 147 7.50 26.04 12.44
CA GLY A 147 7.49 24.61 12.77
C GLY A 147 6.07 24.05 12.89
N LEU A 148 5.16 24.78 13.55
CA LEU A 148 3.75 24.39 13.64
C LEU A 148 3.07 24.35 12.27
N TYR A 149 3.36 25.32 11.40
CA TYR A 149 2.84 25.35 10.03
C TYR A 149 3.33 24.16 9.20
N ILE A 150 4.62 23.82 9.30
CA ILE A 150 5.19 22.64 8.63
C ILE A 150 4.51 21.36 9.12
N LEU A 151 4.36 21.22 10.45
CA LEU A 151 3.69 20.07 11.05
C LEU A 151 2.23 19.97 10.58
N TYR A 152 1.51 21.10 10.54
CA TYR A 152 0.15 21.18 10.01
C TYR A 152 0.09 20.73 8.54
N TRP A 153 1.00 21.25 7.71
CA TRP A 153 1.05 20.90 6.29
C TRP A 153 1.30 19.40 6.10
N VAL A 154 2.27 18.82 6.81
CA VAL A 154 2.51 17.37 6.78
C VAL A 154 1.27 16.61 7.25
N TYR A 155 0.61 17.06 8.32
CA TYR A 155 -0.57 16.41 8.88
C TYR A 155 -1.73 16.31 7.89
N VAL A 156 -2.12 17.43 7.25
CA VAL A 156 -3.28 17.49 6.35
C VAL A 156 -3.07 16.80 5.00
N ASN A 157 -1.81 16.57 4.61
CA ASN A 157 -1.48 15.88 3.37
C ASN A 157 -1.54 14.33 3.48
N ASN A 158 -1.89 13.79 4.66
CA ASN A 158 -2.16 12.38 4.81
C ASN A 158 -3.59 12.07 4.37
N LEU A 159 -3.71 11.22 3.36
CA LEU A 159 -4.97 10.91 2.69
C LEU A 159 -5.15 9.41 2.57
N PHE A 160 -6.39 8.98 2.73
CA PHE A 160 -6.80 7.59 2.56
C PHE A 160 -7.91 7.53 1.53
N PHE A 161 -7.78 6.59 0.59
CA PHE A 161 -8.75 6.39 -0.46
C PHE A 161 -9.15 4.92 -0.49
N LEU A 162 -10.45 4.69 -0.61
CA LEU A 162 -11.04 3.40 -0.91
C LEU A 162 -11.59 3.47 -2.33
N THR A 163 -11.11 2.58 -3.19
CA THR A 163 -11.60 2.41 -4.56
C THR A 163 -12.43 1.13 -4.65
N ASN A 164 -12.94 0.82 -5.84
CA ASN A 164 -13.62 -0.44 -6.14
C ASN A 164 -12.69 -1.65 -6.24
N GLU A 165 -11.36 -1.44 -6.28
CA GLU A 165 -10.38 -2.53 -6.45
C GLU A 165 -9.32 -2.54 -5.35
N SER A 166 -8.93 -1.37 -4.83
CA SER A 166 -7.81 -1.22 -3.91
C SER A 166 -8.07 -0.19 -2.80
N ILE A 167 -7.20 -0.24 -1.81
CA ILE A 167 -7.09 0.72 -0.73
C ILE A 167 -5.77 1.46 -0.95
N ILE A 168 -5.85 2.77 -1.14
CA ILE A 168 -4.69 3.63 -1.42
C ILE A 168 -4.44 4.54 -0.22
N GLU A 169 -3.28 4.40 0.39
CA GLU A 169 -2.78 5.27 1.45
C GLU A 169 -1.71 6.20 0.89
N LYS A 170 -1.87 7.51 1.12
CA LYS A 170 -0.81 8.49 0.95
C LYS A 170 -0.41 9.02 2.33
N THR A 171 0.78 8.66 2.78
CA THR A 171 1.35 9.16 4.04
C THR A 171 2.48 10.14 3.76
N GLN A 172 2.32 11.37 4.25
CA GLN A 172 3.32 12.42 4.15
C GLN A 172 4.25 12.32 5.38
N LEU A 173 5.53 12.03 5.16
CA LEU A 173 6.52 11.88 6.23
C LEU A 173 7.19 13.22 6.58
N SER A 174 7.42 14.07 5.58
CA SER A 174 8.07 15.39 5.71
C SER A 174 7.61 16.32 4.60
N LEU A 175 8.13 17.55 4.51
CA LEU A 175 7.79 18.51 3.44
C LEU A 175 8.09 17.99 2.03
N PHE A 176 9.13 17.17 1.90
CA PHE A 176 9.65 16.72 0.60
C PHE A 176 9.61 15.20 0.43
N SER A 177 8.99 14.48 1.37
CA SER A 177 8.91 13.01 1.33
C SER A 177 7.51 12.53 1.65
N SER A 178 6.96 11.74 0.73
CA SER A 178 5.68 11.05 0.84
C SER A 178 5.84 9.60 0.44
N ASN A 179 5.09 8.73 1.10
CA ASN A 179 4.98 7.32 0.77
C ASN A 179 3.56 7.06 0.28
N VAL A 180 3.42 6.37 -0.85
CA VAL A 180 2.13 5.91 -1.37
C VAL A 180 2.15 4.40 -1.34
N LYS A 181 1.13 3.80 -0.72
CA LYS A 181 0.92 2.36 -0.68
C LYS A 181 -0.45 2.04 -1.23
N SER A 182 -0.54 1.00 -2.03
CA SER A 182 -1.80 0.48 -2.54
C SER A 182 -1.90 -1.00 -2.20
N VAL A 183 -3.08 -1.42 -1.74
CA VAL A 183 -3.39 -2.80 -1.35
C VAL A 183 -4.69 -3.21 -2.04
N GLY A 184 -4.68 -4.31 -2.79
CA GLY A 184 -5.90 -4.84 -3.41
C GLY A 184 -6.92 -5.31 -2.38
N LEU A 185 -8.21 -5.07 -2.62
CA LEU A 185 -9.30 -5.52 -1.75
C LEU A 185 -9.33 -7.06 -1.59
N GLY A 186 -8.79 -7.80 -2.56
CA GLY A 186 -8.63 -9.26 -2.50
C GLY A 186 -7.63 -9.75 -1.44
N ASP A 187 -6.67 -8.90 -1.06
CA ASP A 187 -5.60 -9.24 -0.11
C ASP A 187 -5.91 -8.77 1.31
N VAL A 188 -6.98 -7.98 1.47
CA VAL A 188 -7.48 -7.57 2.78
C VAL A 188 -8.10 -8.77 3.50
N VAL A 189 -7.59 -9.07 4.69
CA VAL A 189 -8.06 -10.15 5.55
C VAL A 189 -9.11 -9.65 6.53
N GLU A 190 -8.76 -8.60 7.27
CA GLU A 190 -9.57 -8.07 8.37
C GLU A 190 -9.57 -6.54 8.36
N VAL A 191 -10.72 -5.96 8.70
CA VAL A 191 -10.88 -4.54 8.98
C VAL A 191 -11.40 -4.40 10.40
N SER A 192 -10.70 -3.64 11.22
CA SER A 192 -11.14 -3.30 12.57
C SER A 192 -11.03 -1.79 12.81
N TYR A 193 -11.73 -1.30 13.84
CA TYR A 193 -11.61 0.08 14.28
C TYR A 193 -11.45 0.14 15.79
N ARG A 194 -10.83 1.21 16.26
CA ARG A 194 -10.60 1.48 17.66
C ARG A 194 -10.92 2.93 17.96
N GLN A 195 -11.79 3.13 18.94
CA GLN A 195 -12.17 4.45 19.46
C GLN A 195 -12.07 4.35 20.98
N THR A 196 -11.13 5.08 21.58
CA THR A 196 -10.81 4.98 23.01
C THR A 196 -10.99 6.31 23.73
N GLY A 197 -11.86 6.29 24.74
CA GLY A 197 -12.06 7.40 25.66
C GLY A 197 -13.11 8.43 25.22
N ILE A 198 -13.45 9.30 26.16
CA ILE A 198 -14.56 10.25 26.06
C ILE A 198 -14.33 11.27 24.93
N ILE A 199 -13.09 11.75 24.77
CA ILE A 199 -12.75 12.76 23.75
C ILE A 199 -12.93 12.17 22.34
N GLN A 200 -12.49 10.92 22.12
CA GLN A 200 -12.66 10.23 20.85
C GLN A 200 -14.14 10.01 20.51
N GLU A 201 -14.97 9.68 21.51
CA GLU A 201 -16.41 9.53 21.33
C GLU A 201 -17.09 10.85 20.98
N ILE A 202 -16.82 11.93 21.74
CA ILE A 202 -17.44 13.24 21.53
C ILE A 202 -17.09 13.82 20.15
N PHE A 203 -15.82 13.72 19.74
CA PHE A 203 -15.34 14.26 18.47
C PHE A 203 -15.41 13.25 17.31
N ASN A 204 -16.02 12.08 17.55
CA ASN A 204 -16.21 10.98 16.60
C ASN A 204 -14.95 10.71 15.75
N TYR A 205 -13.83 10.44 16.40
CA TYR A 205 -12.59 10.10 15.72
C TYR A 205 -11.90 8.91 16.37
N GLY A 206 -11.14 8.18 15.58
CA GLY A 206 -10.40 7.03 16.09
C GLY A 206 -9.39 6.50 15.11
N VAL A 207 -9.13 5.20 15.22
CA VAL A 207 -8.14 4.49 14.43
C VAL A 207 -8.86 3.40 13.63
N VAL A 208 -8.55 3.28 12.34
CA VAL A 208 -8.97 2.15 11.50
C VAL A 208 -7.73 1.31 11.22
N GLN A 209 -7.84 -0.01 11.37
CA GLN A 209 -6.75 -0.96 11.15
C GLN A 209 -7.16 -1.94 10.06
N VAL A 210 -6.28 -2.14 9.08
CA VAL A 210 -6.52 -3.05 7.94
C VAL A 210 -5.41 -4.09 7.93
N GLY A 211 -5.76 -5.35 8.15
CA GLY A 211 -4.83 -6.49 8.04
C GLY A 211 -4.83 -7.04 6.62
N THR A 212 -3.65 -7.28 6.07
CA THR A 212 -3.45 -7.89 4.74
C THR A 212 -2.87 -9.29 4.89
N LYS A 213 -2.93 -10.11 3.83
CA LYS A 213 -2.35 -11.47 3.85
C LYS A 213 -0.82 -11.45 3.89
N ASP A 214 -0.22 -10.44 3.27
CA ASP A 214 1.22 -10.38 3.02
C ASP A 214 1.99 -9.62 4.11
N ASP A 215 1.32 -8.77 4.89
CA ASP A 215 1.96 -7.99 5.94
C ASP A 215 1.65 -8.53 7.33
N GLU A 216 2.71 -8.77 8.12
CA GLU A 216 2.58 -9.14 9.54
C GLU A 216 2.01 -7.99 10.39
N VAL A 217 2.20 -6.74 9.94
CA VAL A 217 1.77 -5.53 10.65
C VAL A 217 0.57 -4.92 9.90
N PRO A 218 -0.57 -4.69 10.57
CA PRO A 218 -1.72 -4.07 9.93
C PRO A 218 -1.42 -2.62 9.55
N TYR A 219 -2.05 -2.15 8.48
CA TYR A 219 -2.07 -0.74 8.10
C TYR A 219 -2.92 0.04 9.11
N ILE A 220 -2.33 1.04 9.76
CA ILE A 220 -2.97 1.79 10.84
C ILE A 220 -3.25 3.22 10.40
N PHE A 221 -4.54 3.53 10.26
CA PHE A 221 -5.04 4.86 9.94
C PHE A 221 -5.45 5.57 11.21
N SER A 222 -4.61 6.47 11.71
CA SER A 222 -4.89 7.24 12.92
C SER A 222 -5.67 8.52 12.62
N TYR A 223 -6.50 8.94 13.56
CA TYR A 223 -7.33 10.15 13.49
C TYR A 223 -8.34 10.14 12.35
N VAL A 224 -8.93 8.99 12.03
CA VAL A 224 -10.02 8.89 11.06
C VAL A 224 -11.28 9.50 11.67
N HIS A 225 -11.94 10.39 10.92
CA HIS A 225 -13.27 10.88 11.28
C HIS A 225 -14.31 9.78 11.04
N ALA A 226 -15.25 9.60 11.98
CA ALA A 226 -16.24 8.54 11.96
C ALA A 226 -15.63 7.14 11.70
N PRO A 227 -14.72 6.65 12.57
CA PRO A 227 -13.95 5.42 12.33
C PRO A 227 -14.85 4.19 12.15
N LYS A 228 -16.00 4.16 12.82
CA LYS A 228 -17.00 3.11 12.69
C LYS A 228 -17.62 3.05 11.29
N GLU A 229 -18.00 4.20 10.73
CA GLU A 229 -18.59 4.29 9.39
C GLU A 229 -17.56 3.96 8.31
N ALA A 230 -16.33 4.47 8.47
CA ALA A 230 -15.23 4.17 7.57
C ALA A 230 -14.91 2.66 7.56
N ALA A 231 -14.82 2.03 8.74
CA ALA A 231 -14.56 0.59 8.84
C ALA A 231 -15.72 -0.26 8.31
N SER A 232 -16.98 0.16 8.54
CA SER A 232 -18.14 -0.52 7.96
C SER A 232 -18.10 -0.46 6.43
N SER A 233 -17.90 0.74 5.87
CA SER A 233 -17.83 0.94 4.42
C SER A 233 -16.70 0.12 3.79
N LEU A 234 -15.56 0.05 4.48
CA LEU A 234 -14.41 -0.74 4.03
C LEU A 234 -14.70 -2.25 4.09
N LYS A 235 -15.33 -2.73 5.17
CA LYS A 235 -15.74 -4.12 5.31
C LYS A 235 -16.75 -4.51 4.23
N ASP A 236 -17.74 -3.67 3.99
CA ASP A 236 -18.77 -3.88 2.96
C ASP A 236 -18.13 -3.92 1.56
N ALA A 237 -17.15 -3.05 1.30
CA ALA A 237 -16.41 -3.04 0.04
C ALA A 237 -15.59 -4.32 -0.16
N VAL A 238 -14.87 -4.77 0.87
CA VAL A 238 -14.10 -6.03 0.83
C VAL A 238 -15.02 -7.23 0.63
N GLU A 239 -16.17 -7.29 1.31
CA GLU A 239 -17.14 -8.37 1.15
C GLU A 239 -17.77 -8.35 -0.25
N ALA A 240 -18.12 -7.17 -0.77
CA ALA A 240 -18.67 -7.03 -2.12
C ALA A 240 -17.65 -7.52 -3.16
N PHE A 241 -16.39 -7.09 -3.06
CA PHE A 241 -15.32 -7.50 -3.95
C PHE A 241 -15.11 -9.02 -3.93
N LYS A 242 -14.99 -9.63 -2.74
CA LYS A 242 -14.79 -11.08 -2.58
C LYS A 242 -15.96 -11.91 -3.13
N ASN A 243 -17.17 -11.37 -3.10
CA ASN A 243 -18.37 -12.03 -3.61
C ASN A 243 -18.71 -11.66 -5.06
N GLY A 244 -17.86 -10.89 -5.76
CA GLY A 244 -18.12 -10.43 -7.12
C GLY A 244 -19.34 -9.50 -7.25
N ARG A 245 -19.77 -8.86 -6.16
CA ARG A 245 -20.84 -7.85 -6.17
C ARG A 245 -20.25 -6.49 -6.53
N PRO A 246 -21.02 -5.57 -7.16
CA PRO A 246 -20.54 -4.23 -7.45
C PRO A 246 -20.20 -3.48 -6.15
N VAL A 247 -18.96 -2.96 -6.09
CA VAL A 247 -18.44 -2.17 -4.96
C VAL A 247 -18.77 -0.69 -5.18
N GLY A 248 -19.40 -0.03 -4.21
CA GLY A 248 -19.71 1.41 -4.28
C GLY A 248 -20.79 1.77 -5.31
N LYS A 249 -22.06 1.56 -4.93
CA LYS A 249 -23.22 2.03 -5.72
C LYS A 249 -23.18 3.54 -5.89
#